data_AF-A0A529L0E0-F1
#
_entry.id   AF-A0A529L0E0-F1
#
_cell.length_a   1.000
_cell.length_b   1.000
_cell.length_c   1.000
_cell.angle_alpha   90.00
_cell.angle_beta   90.00
_cell.angle_gamma   90.00
#
_symmetry.space_group_name_H-M   'P 1'
#
loop_
_entity.id
_entity.type
_entity.pdbx_description
1 polymer ?
#
loop_
_entity_poly.entity_id
_entity_poly.type
_entity_poly.pdbx_seq_one_letter_code
_entity_poly.pdbx_strand_id
1 'polypeptide(L)'
;VEGGLDFGTCLILAGFLLNAAVPPLNAWLTDAYPEATVTGAVFMSAFTTKTAVYVLARAFPGTDLLVWLGTVMALYGVIYAVLENDCRRLLAYHIVSQVGYMVAGIGIGTEMAVNGAVSHAFAHILYKALLFMGAGAVIHVTGRRKLTELGGLYKTMP
;
A
#
# COMPACT_ATOMS: atom_id res chain seq x y z
N VAL A 1 27.27 17.79 5.49
CA VAL A 1 26.71 17.74 6.86
C VAL A 1 26.55 19.18 7.31
N GLU A 2 25.33 19.70 7.16
CA GLU A 2 24.73 20.89 7.81
C GLU A 2 23.50 21.25 6.96
N GLY A 3 22.32 20.99 7.50
CA GLY A 3 21.06 21.08 6.76
C GLY A 3 20.10 19.99 7.22
N GLY A 4 19.66 20.05 8.49
CA GLY A 4 18.48 19.31 8.91
C GLY A 4 17.30 19.70 8.03
N LEU A 5 16.31 18.80 7.91
CA LEU A 5 15.06 19.11 7.21
C LEU A 5 14.48 20.40 7.82
N ASP A 6 14.32 21.44 6.98
CA ASP A 6 13.63 22.66 7.40
C ASP A 6 12.23 22.31 7.91
N PHE A 7 11.66 23.16 8.78
CA PHE A 7 10.33 22.93 9.34
C PHE A 7 9.28 22.75 8.24
N GLY A 8 9.34 23.55 7.17
CA GLY A 8 8.45 23.40 6.03
C GLY A 8 8.62 22.05 5.32
N THR A 9 9.87 21.61 5.14
CA THR A 9 10.19 20.31 4.54
C THR A 9 9.70 19.15 5.41
N CYS A 10 9.80 19.25 6.73
CA CYS A 10 9.24 18.27 7.67
C CYS A 10 7.71 18.17 7.56
N LEU A 11 7.01 19.30 7.43
CA LEU A 11 5.55 19.31 7.25
C LEU A 11 5.13 18.69 5.91
N ILE A 12 5.86 18.98 4.83
CA ILE A 12 5.62 18.36 3.51
C ILE A 12 5.84 16.85 3.60
N LEU A 13 6.95 16.43 4.21
CA LEU A 13 7.24 15.01 4.43
C LEU A 13 6.13 14.33 5.22
N ALA A 14 5.70 14.92 6.34
CA ALA A 14 4.60 14.39 7.15
C ALA A 14 3.30 14.21 6.35
N GLY A 15 2.97 15.17 5.47
CA GLY A 15 1.84 15.07 4.56
C GLY A 15 1.93 13.87 3.61
N PHE A 16 3.12 13.61 3.05
CA PHE A 16 3.32 12.44 2.19
C PHE A 16 3.43 11.12 2.94
N LEU A 17 3.90 11.12 4.19
CA LEU A 17 3.85 9.95 5.08
C LEU A 17 2.42 9.54 5.42
N LEU A 18 1.53 10.53 5.63
CA LEU A 18 0.09 10.28 5.81
C LEU A 18 -0.54 9.66 4.55
N ASN A 19 -0.24 10.21 3.37
CA ASN A 19 -0.73 9.68 2.09
C ASN A 19 -0.12 8.31 1.74
N ALA A 20 1.11 8.02 2.17
CA ALA A 20 1.74 6.71 2.06
C ALA A 20 1.18 5.69 3.06
N ALA A 21 0.29 6.09 3.97
CA ALA A 21 -0.30 5.26 5.02
C ALA A 21 0.76 4.65 5.96
N VAL A 22 1.71 5.47 6.42
CA VAL A 22 2.71 5.06 7.42
C VAL A 22 2.03 4.91 8.79
N PRO A 23 2.15 3.77 9.50
CA PRO A 23 1.64 3.61 10.85
C PRO A 23 2.18 4.69 11.80
N PRO A 24 1.34 5.28 12.67
CA PRO A 24 -0.05 4.91 12.98
C PRO A 24 -1.13 5.55 12.07
N LEU A 25 -0.74 6.29 11.03
CA LEU A 25 -1.64 7.06 10.18
C LEU A 25 -2.26 6.23 9.03
N ASN A 26 -2.25 4.91 9.11
CA ASN A 26 -2.70 4.01 8.05
C ASN A 26 -4.21 3.66 8.10
N ALA A 27 -4.90 3.96 9.21
CA ALA A 27 -6.26 3.50 9.47
C ALA A 27 -7.26 3.93 8.37
N TRP A 28 -7.12 5.15 7.84
CA TRP A 28 -7.99 5.67 6.77
C TRP A 28 -7.98 4.77 5.54
N LEU A 29 -6.84 4.17 5.20
CA LEU A 29 -6.71 3.30 4.03
C LEU A 29 -7.37 1.95 4.27
N THR A 30 -7.11 1.34 5.43
CA THR A 30 -7.62 0.01 5.80
C THR A 30 -9.11 0.01 6.09
N ASP A 31 -9.69 1.18 6.36
CA ASP A 31 -11.13 1.34 6.59
C ASP A 31 -11.88 1.81 5.33
N ALA A 32 -11.32 2.74 4.54
CA ALA A 32 -12.03 3.27 3.36
C ALA A 32 -12.03 2.30 2.16
N TYR A 33 -10.93 1.59 1.91
CA TYR A 33 -10.79 0.78 0.69
C TYR A 33 -11.70 -0.45 0.68
N PRO A 34 -11.92 -1.16 1.80
CA PRO A 34 -12.84 -2.29 1.84
C PRO A 34 -14.31 -1.91 1.67
N GLU A 35 -14.67 -0.67 1.97
CA GLU A 35 -16.05 -0.19 1.92
C GLU A 35 -16.41 0.53 0.62
N ALA A 36 -15.41 0.91 -0.19
CA ALA A 36 -15.67 1.50 -1.50
C ALA A 36 -16.38 0.53 -2.47
N THR A 37 -16.82 1.00 -3.63
CA THR A 37 -17.22 0.10 -4.72
C THR A 37 -16.02 -0.70 -5.23
N VAL A 38 -16.23 -1.85 -5.90
CA VAL A 38 -15.13 -2.67 -6.45
C VAL A 38 -14.25 -1.82 -7.37
N THR A 39 -14.87 -1.12 -8.30
CA THR A 39 -14.19 -0.19 -9.21
C THR A 39 -13.49 0.92 -8.42
N GLY A 40 -14.16 1.54 -7.44
CA GLY A 40 -13.58 2.58 -6.60
C GLY A 40 -12.31 2.13 -5.87
N ALA A 41 -12.30 0.93 -5.30
CA ALA A 41 -11.13 0.37 -4.62
C ALA A 41 -9.94 0.16 -5.57
N VAL A 42 -10.20 -0.27 -6.81
CA VAL A 42 -9.16 -0.39 -7.85
C VAL A 42 -8.51 0.97 -8.12
N PHE A 43 -9.31 2.00 -8.41
CA PHE A 43 -8.81 3.36 -8.65
C PHE A 43 -8.03 3.89 -7.45
N MET A 44 -8.58 3.82 -6.24
CA MET A 44 -7.90 4.31 -5.03
C MET A 44 -6.57 3.59 -4.79
N SER A 45 -6.51 2.26 -5.00
CA SER A 45 -5.29 1.47 -4.86
C SER A 45 -4.15 1.88 -5.80
N ALA A 46 -4.51 2.46 -6.95
CA ALA A 46 -3.56 2.87 -7.99
C ALA A 46 -3.04 4.29 -7.81
N PHE A 47 -3.80 5.21 -7.20
CA PHE A 47 -3.44 6.63 -7.19
C PHE A 47 -2.89 7.13 -5.84
N THR A 48 -3.68 7.14 -4.76
CA THR A 48 -3.34 7.92 -3.54
C THR A 48 -1.97 7.55 -2.97
N THR A 49 -1.73 6.26 -2.73
CA THR A 49 -0.44 5.80 -2.17
C THR A 49 0.71 5.87 -3.18
N LYS A 50 0.42 5.90 -4.49
CA LYS A 50 1.44 5.83 -5.55
C LYS A 50 1.93 7.22 -5.91
N THR A 51 1.04 8.21 -5.86
CA THR A 51 1.43 9.62 -5.87
C THR A 51 2.34 9.94 -4.68
N ALA A 52 2.06 9.41 -3.49
CA ALA A 52 2.95 9.57 -2.34
C ALA A 52 4.34 8.95 -2.59
N VAL A 53 4.39 7.70 -3.06
CA VAL A 53 5.65 7.02 -3.43
C VAL A 53 6.42 7.82 -4.49
N TYR A 54 5.74 8.34 -5.52
CA TYR A 54 6.36 9.18 -6.54
C TYR A 54 6.99 10.45 -5.94
N VAL A 55 6.27 11.16 -5.08
CA VAL A 55 6.81 12.39 -4.48
C VAL A 55 7.97 12.08 -3.54
N LEU A 56 7.86 11.03 -2.72
CA LEU A 56 8.95 10.59 -1.85
C LEU A 56 10.21 10.25 -2.68
N ALA A 57 10.05 9.55 -3.80
CA ALA A 57 11.17 9.22 -4.69
C ALA A 57 11.82 10.46 -5.32
N ARG A 58 11.05 11.52 -5.58
CA ARG A 58 11.54 12.73 -6.25
C ARG A 58 12.11 13.77 -5.29
N ALA A 59 11.53 13.92 -4.10
CA ALA A 59 11.83 15.00 -3.17
C ALA A 59 12.58 14.56 -1.92
N PHE A 60 12.50 13.27 -1.55
CA PHE A 60 13.08 12.73 -0.31
C PHE A 60 13.96 11.46 -0.50
N PRO A 61 14.62 11.21 -1.65
CA PRO A 61 15.49 10.05 -1.78
C PRO A 61 16.66 10.13 -0.78
N GLY A 62 17.00 9.02 -0.14
CA GLY A 62 18.11 8.96 0.82
C GLY A 62 17.79 9.49 2.21
N THR A 63 16.50 9.72 2.51
CA THR A 63 16.08 10.09 3.87
C THR A 63 16.06 8.85 4.76
N ASP A 64 17.07 8.67 5.61
CA ASP A 64 17.25 7.48 6.47
C ASP A 64 16.00 7.09 7.29
N LEU A 65 15.22 8.08 7.74
CA LEU A 65 13.96 7.85 8.46
C LEU A 65 12.98 6.97 7.66
N LEU A 66 12.95 7.11 6.33
CA LEU A 66 12.08 6.33 5.46
C LEU A 66 12.44 4.84 5.45
N VAL A 67 13.71 4.48 5.66
CA VAL A 67 14.14 3.07 5.74
C VAL A 67 13.44 2.39 6.92
N TRP A 68 13.49 3.03 8.08
CA TRP A 68 12.87 2.52 9.30
C TRP A 68 11.35 2.51 9.20
N LEU A 69 10.75 3.63 8.77
CA LEU A 69 9.30 3.73 8.62
C LEU A 69 8.76 2.72 7.59
N GLY A 70 9.42 2.60 6.44
CA GLY A 70 9.04 1.65 5.39
C GLY A 70 9.18 0.19 5.83
N THR A 71 10.22 -0.14 6.60
CA THR A 71 10.39 -1.49 7.17
C THR A 71 9.28 -1.82 8.18
N VAL A 72 8.96 -0.88 9.07
CA VAL A 72 7.85 -1.03 10.02
C VAL A 72 6.52 -1.18 9.27
N MET A 73 6.28 -0.39 8.22
CA MET A 73 5.09 -0.54 7.36
C MET A 73 4.99 -1.92 6.72
N ALA A 74 6.10 -2.43 6.18
CA ALA A 74 6.16 -3.73 5.51
C ALA A 74 5.72 -4.85 6.47
N LEU A 75 6.28 -4.85 7.69
CA LEU A 75 5.99 -5.83 8.73
C LEU A 75 4.59 -5.64 9.32
N TYR A 76 4.20 -4.41 9.66
CA TYR A 76 2.89 -4.10 10.20
C TYR A 76 1.79 -4.55 9.22
N GLY A 77 1.91 -4.17 7.95
CA GLY A 77 0.91 -4.50 6.93
C GLY A 77 0.75 -6.01 6.72
N VAL A 78 1.85 -6.78 6.70
CA VAL A 78 1.75 -8.24 6.49
C VAL A 78 1.17 -8.95 7.70
N ILE A 79 1.54 -8.53 8.93
CA ILE A 79 1.01 -9.13 10.16
C ILE A 79 -0.53 -8.95 10.20
N TYR A 80 -1.02 -7.73 10.01
CA TYR A 80 -2.46 -7.49 10.02
C TYR A 80 -3.19 -8.10 8.82
N ALA A 81 -2.55 -8.16 7.63
CA ALA A 81 -3.14 -8.84 6.49
C ALA A 81 -3.36 -10.34 6.75
N VAL A 82 -2.43 -11.02 7.43
CA VAL A 82 -2.56 -12.45 7.78
C VAL A 82 -3.67 -12.68 8.81
N LEU A 83 -3.88 -11.73 9.73
CA LEU A 83 -4.92 -11.83 10.75
C LEU A 83 -6.32 -11.49 10.21
N GLU A 84 -6.40 -10.86 9.05
CA GLU A 84 -7.65 -10.35 8.49
C GLU A 84 -8.43 -11.45 7.75
N ASN A 85 -9.74 -11.55 8.02
CA ASN A 85 -10.62 -12.54 7.40
C ASN A 85 -11.51 -11.94 6.30
N ASP A 86 -11.67 -10.61 6.23
CA ASP A 86 -12.35 -9.97 5.09
C ASP A 86 -11.37 -9.85 3.91
N CYS A 87 -11.75 -10.39 2.74
CA CYS A 87 -10.87 -10.42 1.58
C CYS A 87 -10.44 -9.02 1.09
N ARG A 88 -11.30 -8.00 1.21
CA ARG A 88 -10.98 -6.63 0.77
C ARG A 88 -10.13 -5.91 1.80
N ARG A 89 -10.39 -6.10 3.10
CA ARG A 89 -9.56 -5.54 4.17
C ARG A 89 -8.18 -6.16 4.21
N LEU A 90 -8.06 -7.47 3.95
CA LEU A 90 -6.77 -8.13 3.78
C LEU A 90 -5.97 -7.46 2.66
N LEU A 91 -6.61 -7.20 1.50
CA LEU A 91 -5.95 -6.53 0.39
C LEU A 91 -5.49 -5.11 0.75
N ALA A 92 -6.25 -4.39 1.57
CA ALA A 92 -5.90 -3.05 2.03
C ALA A 92 -4.66 -3.07 2.95
N TYR A 93 -4.58 -3.97 3.94
CA TYR A 93 -3.37 -4.13 4.76
C TYR A 93 -2.16 -4.56 3.93
N HIS A 94 -2.37 -5.41 2.92
CA HIS A 94 -1.30 -5.78 2.00
C HIS A 94 -0.85 -4.59 1.13
N ILE A 95 -1.68 -3.57 0.86
CA ILE A 95 -1.19 -2.31 0.24
C ILE A 95 -0.19 -1.64 1.18
N VAL A 96 -0.51 -1.51 2.47
CA VAL A 96 0.38 -0.89 3.47
C VAL A 96 1.73 -1.59 3.48
N SER A 97 1.72 -2.94 3.48
CA SER A 97 2.95 -3.73 3.45
C SER A 97 3.82 -3.43 2.22
N GLN A 98 3.22 -3.46 1.03
CA GLN A 98 3.97 -3.26 -0.22
C GLN A 98 4.44 -1.81 -0.40
N VAL A 99 3.64 -0.83 0.01
CA VAL A 99 4.09 0.57 0.04
C VAL A 99 5.25 0.73 1.02
N GLY A 100 5.27 -0.02 2.12
CA GLY A 100 6.41 -0.08 3.03
C GLY A 100 7.73 -0.46 2.35
N TYR A 101 7.72 -1.48 1.48
CA TYR A 101 8.91 -1.83 0.67
C TYR A 101 9.36 -0.69 -0.24
N MET A 102 8.41 0.01 -0.88
CA MET A 102 8.72 1.15 -1.76
C MET A 102 9.33 2.30 -0.95
N VAL A 103 8.74 2.63 0.20
CA VAL A 103 9.21 3.70 1.10
C VAL A 103 10.60 3.40 1.65
N ALA A 104 10.84 2.15 2.08
CA ALA A 104 12.16 1.74 2.56
C ALA A 104 13.22 1.81 1.45
N GLY A 105 12.88 1.36 0.22
CA GLY A 105 13.76 1.47 -0.94
C GLY A 105 14.12 2.92 -1.29
N ILE A 106 13.15 3.84 -1.20
CA ILE A 106 13.40 5.28 -1.41
C ILE A 106 14.32 5.84 -0.32
N GLY A 107 14.15 5.40 0.93
CA GLY A 107 15.02 5.80 2.04
C GLY A 107 16.49 5.45 1.84
N ILE A 108 16.81 4.37 1.12
CA ILE A 108 18.19 3.99 0.77
C ILE A 108 18.84 5.02 -0.18
N GLY A 109 18.05 5.68 -1.05
CA GLY A 109 18.49 6.83 -1.85
C GLY A 109 19.42 6.55 -3.03
N THR A 110 19.91 5.33 -3.21
CA THR A 110 20.71 4.96 -4.39
C THR A 110 19.83 4.90 -5.65
N GLU A 111 20.40 5.18 -6.82
CA GLU A 111 19.66 5.11 -8.09
C GLU A 111 19.00 3.75 -8.29
N MET A 112 19.71 2.66 -7.96
CA MET A 112 19.18 1.30 -8.07
C MET A 112 17.99 1.07 -7.12
N ALA A 113 18.07 1.56 -5.88
CA ALA A 113 16.99 1.39 -4.91
C ALA A 113 15.75 2.20 -5.29
N VAL A 114 15.93 3.45 -5.74
CA VAL A 114 14.83 4.30 -6.21
C VAL A 114 14.19 3.73 -7.47
N ASN A 115 14.98 3.28 -8.45
CA ASN A 115 14.47 2.61 -9.64
C ASN A 115 13.69 1.34 -9.28
N GLY A 116 14.22 0.53 -8.35
CA GLY A 116 13.53 -0.65 -7.84
C GLY A 116 12.19 -0.32 -7.16
N ALA A 117 12.13 0.72 -6.34
CA ALA A 117 10.91 1.17 -5.68
C ALA A 117 9.84 1.65 -6.68
N VAL A 118 10.25 2.38 -7.73
CA VAL A 118 9.35 2.85 -8.79
C VAL A 118 8.87 1.70 -9.68
N SER A 119 9.75 0.77 -10.07
CA SER A 119 9.37 -0.44 -10.80
C SER A 119 8.41 -1.31 -9.99
N HIS A 120 8.65 -1.44 -8.68
CA HIS A 120 7.74 -2.13 -7.77
C HIS A 120 6.38 -1.41 -7.72
N ALA A 121 6.34 -0.08 -7.62
CA ALA A 121 5.11 0.70 -7.62
C ALA A 121 4.28 0.44 -8.90
N PHE A 122 4.92 0.41 -10.06
CA PHE A 122 4.29 0.08 -11.33
C PHE A 122 3.69 -1.33 -11.34
N ALA A 123 4.48 -2.35 -10.99
CA ALA A 123 3.99 -3.73 -10.90
C ALA A 123 2.83 -3.86 -9.89
N HIS A 124 2.93 -3.18 -8.76
CA HIS A 124 1.91 -3.16 -7.72
C HIS A 124 0.58 -2.61 -8.20
N ILE A 125 0.57 -1.56 -9.02
CA ILE A 125 -0.69 -1.06 -9.61
C ILE A 125 -1.38 -2.17 -10.39
N LEU A 126 -0.65 -2.90 -11.24
CA LEU A 126 -1.21 -3.95 -12.08
C LEU A 126 -1.75 -5.13 -11.26
N TYR A 127 -0.92 -5.70 -10.38
CA TYR A 127 -1.35 -6.90 -9.64
C TYR A 127 -2.40 -6.55 -8.58
N LYS A 128 -2.38 -5.37 -7.95
CA LYS A 128 -3.45 -5.01 -6.98
C LYS A 128 -4.76 -4.72 -7.66
N ALA A 129 -4.75 -4.04 -8.81
CA ALA A 129 -5.97 -3.86 -9.58
C ALA A 129 -6.60 -5.22 -9.90
N LEU A 130 -5.80 -6.18 -10.37
CA LEU A 130 -6.26 -7.53 -10.62
C LEU A 130 -6.81 -8.24 -9.37
N LEU A 131 -6.12 -8.14 -8.23
CA LEU A 131 -6.56 -8.76 -6.98
C LEU A 131 -7.88 -8.14 -6.46
N PHE A 132 -8.06 -6.82 -6.54
CA PHE A 132 -9.32 -6.18 -6.15
C PHE A 132 -10.47 -6.54 -7.10
N MET A 133 -10.20 -6.61 -8.41
CA MET A 133 -11.19 -7.06 -9.38
C MET A 133 -11.58 -8.52 -9.15
N GLY A 134 -10.60 -9.41 -8.90
CA GLY A 134 -10.83 -10.82 -8.59
C GLY A 134 -11.63 -11.02 -7.30
N ALA A 135 -11.26 -10.34 -6.22
CA ALA A 135 -12.03 -10.34 -4.97
C ALA A 135 -13.45 -9.79 -5.20
N GLY A 136 -13.59 -8.73 -6.00
CA GLY A 136 -14.88 -8.16 -6.39
C GLY A 136 -15.76 -9.14 -7.16
N ALA A 137 -15.21 -9.89 -8.11
CA ALA A 137 -15.92 -10.92 -8.86
C ALA A 137 -16.41 -12.05 -7.95
N VAL A 138 -15.56 -12.51 -7.02
CA VAL A 138 -15.94 -13.52 -6.02
C VAL A 138 -17.08 -13.02 -5.14
N ILE A 139 -17.01 -11.78 -4.63
CA ILE A 139 -18.09 -11.18 -3.83
C ILE A 139 -19.37 -11.05 -4.66
N HIS A 140 -19.26 -10.63 -5.92
CA HIS A 140 -20.41 -10.44 -6.80
C HIS A 140 -21.19 -11.75 -7.02
N VAL A 141 -20.48 -12.86 -7.22
CA VAL A 141 -21.10 -14.18 -7.46
C VAL A 141 -21.57 -14.84 -6.17
N THR A 142 -20.79 -14.77 -5.10
CA THR A 142 -21.07 -15.54 -3.87
C THR A 142 -21.88 -14.76 -2.84
N GLY A 143 -21.89 -13.43 -2.90
CA GLY A 143 -22.43 -12.55 -1.86
C GLY A 143 -21.62 -12.57 -0.56
N ARG A 144 -20.49 -13.27 -0.50
CA ARG A 144 -19.69 -13.49 0.72
C ARG A 144 -18.37 -12.74 0.65
N ARG A 145 -17.90 -12.27 1.81
CA ARG A 145 -16.66 -11.49 1.95
C ARG A 145 -15.60 -12.18 2.82
N LYS A 146 -16.02 -13.03 3.74
CA LYS A 146 -15.12 -13.71 4.68
C LYS A 146 -14.42 -14.86 3.98
N LEU A 147 -13.10 -14.89 4.04
CA LEU A 147 -12.26 -15.93 3.42
C LEU A 147 -12.59 -17.32 3.96
N THR A 148 -12.94 -17.42 5.24
CA THR A 148 -13.41 -18.67 5.88
C THR A 148 -14.66 -19.28 5.24
N GLU A 149 -15.42 -18.51 4.44
CA GLU A 149 -16.67 -18.97 3.81
C GLU A 149 -16.52 -19.25 2.31
N LEU A 150 -15.33 -19.01 1.73
CA LEU A 150 -15.05 -18.98 0.29
C LEU A 150 -14.27 -20.22 -0.22
N GLY A 151 -14.38 -21.36 0.46
CA GLY A 151 -13.68 -22.59 0.09
C GLY A 151 -14.22 -23.27 -1.18
N GLY A 152 -13.33 -23.87 -1.97
CA GLY A 152 -13.72 -24.74 -3.11
C GLY A 152 -14.10 -24.03 -4.42
N LEU A 153 -13.96 -22.70 -4.48
CA LEU A 153 -14.39 -21.89 -5.63
C LEU A 153 -13.71 -22.25 -6.95
N TYR A 154 -12.50 -22.81 -6.94
CA TYR A 154 -11.80 -23.23 -8.16
C TYR A 154 -12.60 -24.23 -9.02
N LYS A 155 -13.58 -24.94 -8.43
CA LYS A 155 -14.45 -25.88 -9.16
C LYS A 155 -15.60 -25.19 -9.91
N THR A 156 -15.99 -24.00 -9.45
CA THR A 156 -17.19 -23.30 -9.92
C THR A 156 -16.88 -21.96 -10.57
N MET A 157 -15.69 -21.40 -10.34
CA MET A 157 -15.19 -20.12 -10.83
C MET A 157 -13.71 -20.28 -11.25
N PRO A 158 -13.42 -20.86 -12.43
CA PRO A 158 -12.06 -21.04 -12.93
C PRO A 158 -11.39 -19.73 -13.36
#